data_AF-Q1EQP2-F1
#
_entry.id   AF-Q1EQP2-F1
#
_cell.length_a   1.000
_cell.length_b   1.000
_cell.length_c   1.000
_cell.angle_alpha   90.00
_cell.angle_beta   90.00
_cell.angle_gamma   90.00
#
_symmetry.space_group_name_H-M   'P 1'
#
loop_
_entity.id
_entity.type
_entity.pdbx_description
1 polymer ?
#
loop_
_entity_poly.entity_id
_entity_poly.type
_entity_poly.pdbx_seq_one_letter_code
_entity_poly.pdbx_strand_id
1 'polypeptide(L)'
;MAPKESADRVVERMLGTSFPEASYSVIQDAARATADVALRREPTEADARAFAARFQDRLLPVEQPPTATPRSGRTRQRRPDSGRRPWSPFWRSAERDVRQGELLREERERREARRQEALIAAGQRSMELLSRAMDDPYFAATMFIGDAVVPPEKQRQFLYVRAMYENMVLAWATGAVLWENLFVHVRAFLQNPFVREYWEVTRAERVGLAADSPEARVASMIDSLLRDLEESETDEWWVVGQPPGEQDF
;
A
#
# COMPACT_ATOMS: atom_id res chain seq x y z
N MET A 1 7.25 -14.99 -31.09
CA MET A 1 7.18 -15.38 -29.66
C MET A 1 5.83 -14.93 -29.13
N ALA A 2 5.03 -15.82 -28.54
CA ALA A 2 3.78 -15.42 -27.88
C ALA A 2 4.11 -14.53 -26.67
N PRO A 3 3.31 -13.50 -26.35
CA PRO A 3 3.54 -12.68 -25.16
C PRO A 3 3.44 -13.57 -23.93
N LYS A 4 4.45 -13.51 -23.05
CA LYS A 4 4.39 -14.17 -21.74
C LYS A 4 3.20 -13.59 -20.97
N GLU A 5 2.33 -14.46 -20.52
CA GLU A 5 1.17 -14.11 -19.71
C GLU A 5 1.64 -13.47 -18.39
N SER A 6 0.95 -12.42 -17.92
CA SER A 6 1.30 -11.74 -16.67
C SER A 6 1.02 -12.66 -15.47
N ALA A 7 1.84 -12.56 -14.42
CA ALA A 7 1.72 -13.38 -13.21
C ALA A 7 0.31 -13.30 -12.60
N ASP A 8 -0.30 -12.12 -12.59
CA ASP A 8 -1.66 -11.87 -12.11
C ASP A 8 -2.69 -12.73 -12.84
N ARG A 9 -2.56 -12.89 -14.16
CA ARG A 9 -3.49 -13.69 -14.96
C ARG A 9 -3.32 -15.19 -14.75
N VAL A 10 -2.09 -15.63 -14.48
CA VAL A 10 -1.82 -17.02 -14.10
C VAL A 10 -2.46 -17.33 -12.75
N VAL A 11 -2.30 -16.44 -11.77
CA VAL A 11 -2.90 -16.58 -10.43
C VAL A 11 -4.43 -16.50 -10.48
N GLU A 12 -4.99 -15.55 -11.23
CA GLU A 12 -6.44 -15.39 -11.44
C GLU A 12 -7.06 -16.69 -11.99
N ARG A 13 -6.40 -17.32 -12.97
CA ARG A 13 -6.85 -18.60 -13.53
C ARG A 13 -6.76 -19.73 -12.51
N MET A 14 -5.66 -19.83 -11.76
CA MET A 14 -5.50 -20.86 -10.73
C MET A 14 -6.58 -20.73 -9.65
N LEU A 15 -6.80 -19.52 -9.13
CA LEU A 15 -7.81 -19.25 -8.12
C LEU A 15 -9.23 -19.48 -8.64
N GLY A 16 -9.55 -19.07 -9.86
CA GLY A 16 -10.86 -19.34 -10.46
C GLY A 16 -11.15 -20.83 -10.71
N THR A 17 -10.11 -21.64 -10.92
CA THR A 17 -10.27 -23.10 -11.06
C THR A 17 -10.45 -23.78 -9.70
N SER A 18 -9.75 -23.30 -8.67
CA SER A 18 -9.82 -23.85 -7.31
C SER A 18 -11.03 -23.37 -6.50
N PHE A 19 -11.59 -22.20 -6.82
CA PHE A 19 -12.70 -21.57 -6.10
C PHE A 19 -13.79 -21.09 -7.08
N PRO A 20 -14.53 -22.00 -7.74
CA PRO A 20 -15.51 -21.64 -8.76
C PRO A 20 -16.70 -20.84 -8.22
N GLU A 21 -16.95 -20.90 -6.90
CA GLU A 21 -18.04 -20.19 -6.21
C GLU A 21 -17.63 -18.80 -5.69
N ALA A 22 -16.33 -18.44 -5.77
CA ALA A 22 -15.86 -17.13 -5.36
C ALA A 22 -16.21 -16.07 -6.41
N SER A 23 -16.58 -14.86 -5.96
CA SER A 23 -16.88 -13.79 -6.91
C SER A 23 -15.63 -13.39 -7.70
N TYR A 24 -15.83 -13.01 -8.96
CA TYR A 24 -14.75 -12.58 -9.85
C TYR A 24 -13.91 -11.42 -9.27
N SER A 25 -14.55 -10.51 -8.53
CA SER A 25 -13.86 -9.41 -7.85
C SER A 25 -12.93 -9.88 -6.72
N VAL A 26 -13.37 -10.86 -5.93
CA VAL A 26 -12.56 -11.45 -4.85
C VAL A 26 -11.35 -12.20 -5.42
N ILE A 27 -11.53 -12.87 -6.56
CA ILE A 27 -10.44 -13.56 -7.28
C ILE A 27 -9.41 -12.55 -7.83
N GLN A 28 -9.86 -11.42 -8.38
CA GLN A 28 -8.96 -10.37 -8.88
C GLN A 28 -8.18 -9.67 -7.76
N ASP A 29 -8.84 -9.35 -6.65
CA ASP A 29 -8.18 -8.70 -5.51
C ASP A 29 -7.14 -9.64 -4.88
N ALA A 30 -7.47 -10.93 -4.76
CA ALA A 30 -6.52 -11.95 -4.32
C ALA A 30 -5.33 -12.12 -5.28
N ALA A 31 -5.57 -12.10 -6.60
CA ALA A 31 -4.52 -12.23 -7.61
C ALA A 31 -3.54 -11.05 -7.60
N ARG A 32 -4.05 -9.81 -7.46
CA ARG A 32 -3.20 -8.61 -7.33
C ARG A 32 -2.36 -8.63 -6.07
N ALA A 33 -2.94 -9.02 -4.93
CA ALA A 33 -2.20 -9.18 -3.68
C ALA A 33 -1.16 -10.31 -3.73
N THR A 34 -1.34 -11.32 -4.59
CA THR A 34 -0.40 -12.43 -4.77
C THR A 34 0.79 -12.03 -5.64
N ALA A 35 0.57 -11.18 -6.64
CA ALA A 35 1.64 -10.66 -7.51
C ALA A 35 2.70 -9.88 -6.71
N ASP A 36 2.29 -9.19 -5.64
CA ASP A 36 3.18 -8.48 -4.72
C ASP A 36 4.03 -9.42 -3.84
N VAL A 37 3.58 -10.67 -3.61
CA VAL A 37 4.29 -11.67 -2.78
C VAL A 37 5.23 -12.54 -3.63
N ALA A 38 4.94 -12.74 -4.92
CA ALA A 38 5.71 -13.61 -5.81
C ALA A 38 6.89 -12.88 -6.49
N LEU A 39 7.74 -12.20 -5.73
CA LEU A 39 8.76 -11.32 -6.30
C LEU A 39 9.97 -12.01 -6.97
N ARG A 40 10.12 -13.35 -6.99
CA ARG A 40 11.34 -13.99 -7.58
C ARG A 40 11.20 -15.37 -8.24
N ARG A 41 10.01 -15.97 -8.38
CA ARG A 41 9.83 -17.24 -9.11
C ARG A 41 8.40 -17.41 -9.62
N GLU A 42 8.21 -18.29 -10.61
CA GLU A 42 6.87 -18.65 -11.09
C GLU A 42 6.03 -19.22 -9.92
N PRO A 43 4.80 -18.72 -9.70
CA PRO A 43 3.93 -19.18 -8.63
C PRO A 43 3.65 -20.67 -8.76
N THR A 44 3.78 -21.42 -7.66
CA THR A 44 3.46 -22.84 -7.62
C THR A 44 2.05 -23.08 -7.05
N GLU A 45 1.48 -24.25 -7.32
CA GLU A 45 0.20 -24.67 -6.76
C GLU A 45 0.21 -24.69 -5.21
N ALA A 46 1.38 -24.92 -4.61
CA ALA A 46 1.56 -24.86 -3.16
C ALA A 46 1.45 -23.43 -2.61
N ASP A 47 1.98 -22.44 -3.36
CA ASP A 47 1.88 -21.02 -2.99
C ASP A 47 0.39 -20.57 -3.05
N ALA A 48 -0.34 -21.01 -4.09
CA ALA A 48 -1.77 -20.75 -4.22
C ALA A 48 -2.59 -21.36 -3.06
N ARG A 49 -2.27 -22.58 -2.62
CA ARG A 49 -2.95 -23.23 -1.47
C ARG A 49 -2.62 -22.58 -0.13
N ALA A 50 -1.35 -22.25 0.11
CA ALA A 50 -0.93 -21.58 1.34
C ALA A 50 -1.58 -20.18 1.47
N PHE A 51 -1.72 -19.48 0.34
CA PHE A 51 -2.43 -18.21 0.29
C PHE A 51 -3.94 -18.39 0.47
N ALA A 52 -4.57 -19.35 -0.19
CA ALA A 52 -6.00 -19.63 0.01
C ALA A 52 -6.36 -19.95 1.46
N ALA A 53 -5.47 -20.65 2.19
CA ALA A 53 -5.63 -20.89 3.62
C ALA A 53 -5.55 -19.59 4.44
N ARG A 54 -4.70 -18.63 4.05
CA ARG A 54 -4.58 -17.32 4.71
C ARG A 54 -5.79 -16.41 4.48
N PHE A 55 -6.48 -16.58 3.34
CA PHE A 55 -7.66 -15.77 2.96
C PHE A 55 -8.96 -16.58 3.01
N GLN A 56 -8.97 -17.70 3.74
CA GLN A 56 -10.08 -18.63 3.81
C GLN A 56 -11.39 -17.94 4.25
N ASP A 57 -11.31 -16.98 5.17
CA ASP A 57 -12.47 -16.21 5.67
C ASP A 57 -13.07 -15.24 4.63
N ARG A 58 -12.30 -14.91 3.59
CA ARG A 58 -12.74 -14.05 2.48
C ARG A 58 -13.11 -14.84 1.22
N LEU A 59 -12.57 -16.05 1.08
CA LEU A 59 -12.76 -16.93 -0.07
C LEU A 59 -13.93 -17.91 0.10
N LEU A 60 -14.26 -18.29 1.34
CA LEU A 60 -15.46 -19.08 1.62
C LEU A 60 -16.68 -18.16 1.79
N PRO A 61 -17.86 -18.55 1.28
CA PRO A 61 -19.10 -17.89 1.69
C PRO A 61 -19.23 -18.01 3.21
N VAL A 62 -19.56 -16.90 3.88
CA VAL A 62 -20.01 -16.90 5.27
C VAL A 62 -21.03 -18.04 5.42
N GLU A 63 -20.76 -19.01 6.30
CA GLU A 63 -21.67 -20.12 6.56
C GLU A 63 -23.07 -19.54 6.83
N GLN A 64 -24.02 -19.81 5.95
CA GLN A 64 -25.42 -19.63 6.29
C GLN A 64 -25.70 -20.53 7.50
N PRO A 65 -26.40 -20.05 8.55
CA PRO A 65 -26.72 -20.86 9.71
C PRO A 65 -27.41 -22.15 9.26
N PRO A 66 -27.16 -23.28 9.94
CA PRO A 66 -27.45 -24.60 9.40
C PRO A 66 -28.91 -24.73 8.99
N THR A 67 -29.12 -24.94 7.69
CA THR A 67 -30.38 -25.39 7.13
C THR A 67 -30.67 -26.78 7.69
N ALA A 68 -31.62 -26.84 8.63
CA ALA A 68 -32.09 -28.08 9.21
C ALA A 68 -32.55 -29.04 8.11
N THR A 69 -31.95 -30.22 8.07
CA THR A 69 -32.34 -31.32 7.17
C THR A 69 -33.76 -31.80 7.53
N PRO A 70 -34.63 -32.10 6.55
CA PRO A 70 -35.96 -32.60 6.85
C PRO A 70 -35.87 -34.07 7.28
N ARG A 71 -36.10 -34.33 8.57
CA ARG A 71 -36.29 -35.68 9.07
C ARG A 71 -37.72 -36.10 8.77
N SER A 72 -37.86 -37.18 8.01
CA SER A 72 -39.14 -37.81 7.68
C SER A 72 -39.89 -38.20 8.96
N GLY A 73 -41.14 -37.76 9.06
CA GLY A 73 -42.02 -38.07 10.17
C GLY A 73 -43.42 -37.55 9.90
N ARG A 74 -44.29 -38.43 9.39
CA ARG A 74 -45.74 -38.19 9.30
C ARG A 74 -46.26 -37.77 10.68
N THR A 75 -46.87 -36.59 10.76
CA THR A 75 -47.96 -36.34 11.70
C THR A 75 -48.85 -35.22 11.18
N ARG A 76 -50.12 -35.57 10.92
CA ARG A 76 -51.22 -34.64 10.70
C ARG A 76 -51.30 -33.69 11.90
N GLN A 77 -51.23 -32.37 11.69
CA GLN A 77 -52.19 -31.45 12.31
C GLN A 77 -52.09 -30.01 11.82
N ARG A 78 -53.27 -29.49 11.44
CA ARG A 78 -53.77 -28.10 11.49
C ARG A 78 -52.91 -26.99 10.88
N ARG A 79 -53.43 -26.44 9.78
CA ARG A 79 -53.24 -25.04 9.37
C ARG A 79 -53.50 -24.11 10.56
N PRO A 80 -52.58 -23.19 10.88
CA PRO A 80 -52.94 -21.88 11.38
C PRO A 80 -52.92 -20.88 10.23
N ASP A 81 -53.97 -20.07 10.23
CA ASP A 81 -54.12 -18.74 9.65
C ASP A 81 -52.95 -18.14 8.87
N SER A 82 -53.29 -17.62 7.69
CA SER A 82 -52.52 -16.65 6.91
C SER A 82 -52.30 -15.37 7.72
N GLY A 83 -51.35 -15.42 8.65
CA GLY A 83 -50.84 -14.27 9.38
C GLY A 83 -50.12 -13.35 8.41
N ARG A 84 -50.76 -12.22 8.11
CA ARG A 84 -50.09 -11.03 7.55
C ARG A 84 -48.77 -10.84 8.29
N ARG A 85 -47.65 -10.90 7.57
CA ARG A 85 -46.35 -10.44 8.09
C ARG A 85 -46.58 -9.01 8.61
N PRO A 86 -46.26 -8.69 9.87
CA PRO A 86 -46.50 -7.35 10.40
C PRO A 86 -45.63 -6.37 9.61
N TRP A 87 -46.29 -5.47 8.88
CA TRP A 87 -45.67 -4.40 8.10
C TRP A 87 -45.16 -3.34 9.09
N SER A 88 -44.06 -3.65 9.79
CA SER A 88 -43.47 -2.77 10.81
C SER A 88 -42.54 -1.75 10.14
N PRO A 89 -42.73 -0.42 10.37
CA PRO A 89 -41.85 0.64 9.86
C PRO A 89 -40.40 0.55 10.36
N PHE A 90 -40.16 -0.21 11.43
CA PHE A 90 -38.84 -0.35 12.05
C PHE A 90 -37.89 -1.18 11.18
N TRP A 91 -38.36 -2.21 10.48
CA TRP A 91 -37.52 -3.02 9.57
C TRP A 91 -37.09 -2.25 8.32
N ARG A 92 -37.96 -1.39 7.79
CA ARG A 92 -37.60 -0.44 6.71
C ARG A 92 -36.61 0.63 7.13
N SER A 93 -36.52 0.92 8.43
CA SER A 93 -35.55 1.90 8.94
C SER A 93 -34.19 1.23 9.13
N ALA A 94 -34.15 0.02 9.71
CA ALA A 94 -32.93 -0.78 9.79
C ALA A 94 -32.32 -1.11 8.40
N GLU A 95 -33.14 -1.48 7.41
CA GLU A 95 -32.65 -1.71 6.03
C GLU A 95 -32.14 -0.43 5.36
N ARG A 96 -32.68 0.74 5.71
CA ARG A 96 -32.20 2.03 5.21
C ARG A 96 -30.87 2.40 5.85
N ASP A 97 -30.71 2.17 7.14
CA ASP A 97 -29.48 2.45 7.88
C ASP A 97 -28.33 1.56 7.40
N VAL A 98 -28.59 0.27 7.14
CA VAL A 98 -27.60 -0.65 6.55
C VAL A 98 -27.18 -0.18 5.14
N ARG A 99 -28.12 0.14 4.26
CA ARG A 99 -27.81 0.65 2.91
C ARG A 99 -27.07 1.98 2.95
N GLN A 100 -27.43 2.88 3.86
CA GLN A 100 -26.68 4.14 4.04
C GLN A 100 -25.26 3.87 4.52
N GLY A 101 -25.07 2.93 5.45
CA GLY A 101 -23.74 2.50 5.88
C GLY A 101 -22.89 1.92 4.75
N GLU A 102 -23.47 1.09 3.88
CA GLU A 102 -22.81 0.53 2.70
C GLU A 102 -22.42 1.61 1.69
N LEU A 103 -23.32 2.53 1.37
CA LEU A 103 -23.03 3.64 0.46
C LEU A 103 -21.92 4.55 0.97
N LEU A 104 -21.90 4.84 2.27
CA LEU A 104 -20.83 5.63 2.88
C LEU A 104 -19.48 4.90 2.86
N ARG A 105 -19.47 3.57 3.00
CA ARG A 105 -18.25 2.76 2.85
C ARG A 105 -17.76 2.78 1.41
N GLU A 106 -18.64 2.52 0.44
CA GLU A 106 -18.30 2.58 -0.99
C GLU A 106 -17.79 3.97 -1.39
N GLU A 107 -18.38 5.04 -0.87
CA GLU A 107 -17.93 6.40 -1.16
C GLU A 107 -16.54 6.68 -0.58
N ARG A 108 -16.26 6.20 0.65
CA ARG A 108 -14.93 6.30 1.27
C ARG A 108 -13.90 5.52 0.47
N GLU A 109 -14.19 4.27 0.13
CA GLU A 109 -13.31 3.41 -0.68
C GLU A 109 -13.02 4.04 -2.05
N ARG A 110 -14.04 4.57 -2.73
CA ARG A 110 -13.86 5.29 -4.00
C ARG A 110 -13.03 6.55 -3.84
N ARG A 111 -13.21 7.30 -2.75
CA ARG A 111 -12.43 8.52 -2.47
C ARG A 111 -10.97 8.17 -2.19
N GLU A 112 -10.72 7.11 -1.44
CA GLU A 112 -9.38 6.60 -1.13
C GLU A 112 -8.70 6.09 -2.40
N ALA A 113 -9.37 5.28 -3.22
CA ALA A 113 -8.86 4.80 -4.50
C ALA A 113 -8.46 5.97 -5.42
N ARG A 114 -9.33 6.98 -5.58
CA ARG A 114 -9.01 8.18 -6.37
C ARG A 114 -7.84 8.96 -5.80
N ARG A 115 -7.73 9.07 -4.47
CA ARG A 115 -6.60 9.74 -3.82
C ARG A 115 -5.30 8.99 -4.11
N GLN A 116 -5.32 7.67 -4.05
CA GLN A 116 -4.15 6.83 -4.32
C GLN A 116 -3.73 6.90 -5.79
N GLU A 117 -4.68 6.82 -6.71
CA GLU A 117 -4.42 7.03 -8.14
C GLU A 117 -3.80 8.41 -8.42
N ALA A 118 -4.34 9.47 -7.80
CA ALA A 118 -3.82 10.82 -7.94
C ALA A 118 -2.39 10.96 -7.39
N LEU A 119 -2.09 10.31 -6.26
CA LEU A 119 -0.75 10.28 -5.67
C LEU A 119 0.26 9.58 -6.59
N ILE A 120 -0.10 8.40 -7.12
CA ILE A 120 0.73 7.63 -8.05
C ILE A 120 1.00 8.45 -9.31
N ALA A 121 -0.04 9.05 -9.90
CA ALA A 121 0.09 9.87 -11.11
C ALA A 121 0.97 11.11 -10.87
N ALA A 122 0.83 11.78 -9.71
CA ALA A 122 1.68 12.89 -9.33
C ALA A 122 3.15 12.44 -9.17
N GLY A 123 3.37 11.30 -8.52
CA GLY A 123 4.69 10.70 -8.35
C GLY A 123 5.37 10.35 -9.67
N GLN A 124 4.65 9.70 -10.59
CA GLN A 124 5.14 9.39 -11.93
C GLN A 124 5.56 10.64 -12.70
N ARG A 125 4.75 11.71 -12.62
CA ARG A 125 5.09 12.99 -13.25
C ARG A 125 6.31 13.65 -12.61
N SER A 126 6.46 13.59 -11.29
CA SER A 126 7.66 14.11 -10.60
C SER A 126 8.91 13.38 -11.07
N MET A 127 8.87 12.05 -11.14
CA MET A 127 9.98 11.23 -11.63
C MET A 127 10.34 11.54 -13.09
N GLU A 128 9.36 11.76 -13.94
CA GLU A 128 9.58 12.17 -15.34
C GLU A 128 10.30 13.52 -15.43
N LEU A 129 9.88 14.50 -14.62
CA LEU A 129 10.52 15.82 -14.57
C LEU A 129 11.95 15.73 -14.03
N LEU A 130 12.17 14.94 -12.99
CA LEU A 130 13.50 14.70 -12.44
C LEU A 130 14.42 14.00 -13.45
N SER A 131 13.91 13.01 -14.19
CA SER A 131 14.65 12.34 -15.26
C SER A 131 15.09 13.33 -16.34
N ARG A 132 14.18 14.18 -16.82
CA ARG A 132 14.51 15.22 -17.81
C ARG A 132 15.52 16.23 -17.28
N ALA A 133 15.40 16.60 -16.01
CA ALA A 133 16.34 17.53 -15.38
C ALA A 133 17.74 16.91 -15.19
N MET A 134 17.83 15.59 -15.00
CA MET A 134 19.12 14.90 -14.94
C MET A 134 19.82 14.84 -16.30
N ASP A 135 19.06 14.75 -17.41
CA ASP A 135 19.61 14.67 -18.76
C ASP A 135 20.15 16.01 -19.30
N ASP A 136 19.69 17.14 -18.75
CA ASP A 136 20.07 18.48 -19.19
C ASP A 136 20.57 19.35 -18.01
N PRO A 137 21.85 19.78 -18.00
CA PRO A 137 22.40 20.64 -16.96
C PRO A 137 21.64 21.97 -16.76
N TYR A 138 20.98 22.51 -17.78
CA TYR A 138 20.23 23.75 -17.69
C TYR A 138 18.93 23.57 -16.89
N PHE A 139 18.23 22.44 -17.11
CA PHE A 139 17.06 22.08 -16.32
C PHE A 139 17.45 21.66 -14.90
N ALA A 140 18.62 21.01 -14.72
CA ALA A 140 19.12 20.68 -13.39
C ALA A 140 19.27 21.92 -12.50
N ALA A 141 19.83 23.00 -13.04
CA ALA A 141 20.01 24.27 -12.33
C ALA A 141 18.68 24.96 -11.97
N THR A 142 17.61 24.69 -12.72
CA THR A 142 16.28 25.24 -12.46
C THR A 142 15.52 24.46 -11.38
N MET A 143 15.74 23.14 -11.32
CA MET A 143 15.03 22.24 -10.40
C MET A 143 15.66 22.17 -9.00
N PHE A 144 16.92 22.55 -8.86
CA PHE A 144 17.60 22.57 -7.57
C PHE A 144 17.32 23.87 -6.81
N ILE A 145 16.58 23.80 -5.70
CA ILE A 145 16.16 24.95 -4.88
C ILE A 145 16.93 24.93 -3.54
N GLY A 146 18.26 24.94 -3.61
CA GLY A 146 19.12 25.02 -2.42
C GLY A 146 19.72 26.41 -2.25
N ASP A 147 19.99 26.80 -0.99
CA ASP A 147 20.67 28.05 -0.66
C ASP A 147 22.17 28.04 -1.03
N ALA A 148 22.73 26.84 -1.28
CA ALA A 148 24.13 26.66 -1.64
C ALA A 148 24.36 26.73 -3.15
N VAL A 149 25.45 27.38 -3.56
CA VAL A 149 25.95 27.34 -4.93
C VAL A 149 26.54 25.95 -5.19
N VAL A 150 25.74 25.05 -5.74
CA VAL A 150 26.12 23.67 -6.06
C VAL A 150 26.64 23.58 -7.50
N PRO A 151 27.84 23.01 -7.76
CA PRO A 151 28.35 22.82 -9.12
C PRO A 151 27.40 21.96 -9.99
N PRO A 152 27.33 22.17 -11.32
CA PRO A 152 26.37 21.48 -12.19
C PRO A 152 26.42 19.94 -12.13
N GLU A 153 27.60 19.35 -11.97
CA GLU A 153 27.76 17.91 -11.83
C GLU A 153 27.11 17.37 -10.55
N LYS A 154 27.22 18.14 -9.48
CA LYS A 154 26.66 17.82 -8.16
C LYS A 154 25.16 18.08 -8.08
N GLN A 155 24.64 19.04 -8.86
CA GLN A 155 23.20 19.25 -9.01
C GLN A 155 22.51 17.99 -9.54
N ARG A 156 23.09 17.30 -10.53
CA ARG A 156 22.54 16.04 -11.05
C ARG A 156 22.55 14.93 -10.00
N GLN A 157 23.62 14.83 -9.20
CA GLN A 157 23.69 13.86 -8.09
C GLN A 157 22.59 14.15 -7.06
N PHE A 158 22.37 15.43 -6.72
CA PHE A 158 21.33 15.85 -5.80
C PHE A 158 19.92 15.60 -6.33
N LEU A 159 19.69 15.80 -7.63
CA LEU A 159 18.41 15.44 -8.26
C LEU A 159 18.17 13.92 -8.23
N TYR A 160 19.21 13.12 -8.38
CA TYR A 160 19.10 11.68 -8.22
C TYR A 160 18.76 11.28 -6.77
N VAL A 161 19.41 11.91 -5.79
CA VAL A 161 19.10 11.72 -4.36
C VAL A 161 17.64 12.12 -4.06
N ARG A 162 17.19 13.25 -4.59
CA ARG A 162 15.80 13.70 -4.50
C ARG A 162 14.82 12.69 -5.09
N ALA A 163 15.12 12.14 -6.27
CA ALA A 163 14.31 11.11 -6.91
C ALA A 163 14.21 9.84 -6.05
N MET A 164 15.32 9.40 -5.46
CA MET A 164 15.29 8.25 -4.54
C MET A 164 14.46 8.54 -3.29
N TYR A 165 14.60 9.74 -2.72
CA TYR A 165 13.82 10.17 -1.56
C TYR A 165 12.31 10.24 -1.86
N GLU A 166 11.91 10.91 -2.94
CA GLU A 166 10.50 11.00 -3.35
C GLU A 166 9.93 9.61 -3.66
N ASN A 167 10.74 8.71 -4.25
CA ASN A 167 10.32 7.33 -4.49
C ASN A 167 10.07 6.57 -3.19
N MET A 168 10.93 6.73 -2.18
CA MET A 168 10.75 6.13 -0.85
C MET A 168 9.48 6.64 -0.16
N VAL A 169 9.22 7.96 -0.22
CA VAL A 169 7.99 8.55 0.31
C VAL A 169 6.75 7.96 -0.37
N LEU A 170 6.75 7.89 -1.70
CA LEU A 170 5.64 7.33 -2.48
C LEU A 170 5.44 5.83 -2.21
N ALA A 171 6.52 5.06 -2.13
CA ALA A 171 6.47 3.62 -1.88
C ALA A 171 5.82 3.32 -0.52
N TRP A 172 6.15 4.09 0.51
CA TRP A 172 5.50 3.93 1.81
C TRP A 172 4.07 4.51 1.84
N ALA A 173 3.86 5.70 1.28
CA ALA A 173 2.54 6.34 1.25
C ALA A 173 1.48 5.55 0.47
N THR A 174 1.90 4.73 -0.50
CA THR A 174 1.02 3.83 -1.27
C THR A 174 0.89 2.44 -0.66
N GLY A 175 1.62 2.14 0.42
CA GLY A 175 1.65 0.81 1.05
C GLY A 175 2.48 -0.23 0.31
N ALA A 176 3.25 0.15 -0.72
CA ALA A 176 4.14 -0.76 -1.44
C ALA A 176 5.33 -1.22 -0.57
N VAL A 177 5.72 -0.42 0.43
CA VAL A 177 6.78 -0.74 1.39
C VAL A 177 6.28 -0.47 2.81
N LEU A 178 6.48 -1.44 3.70
CA LEU A 178 6.18 -1.30 5.13
C LEU A 178 7.15 -0.31 5.79
N TRP A 179 6.73 0.33 6.88
CA TRP A 179 7.52 1.36 7.56
C TRP A 179 8.88 0.84 8.05
N GLU A 180 8.91 -0.38 8.56
CA GLU A 180 10.12 -1.06 9.06
C GLU A 180 11.10 -1.37 7.92
N ASN A 181 10.58 -1.76 6.76
CA ASN A 181 11.40 -2.00 5.57
C ASN A 181 11.94 -0.67 5.02
N LEU A 182 11.13 0.39 5.03
CA LEU A 182 11.58 1.73 4.65
C LEU A 182 12.73 2.18 5.56
N PHE A 183 12.63 1.96 6.86
CA PHE A 183 13.72 2.27 7.81
C PHE A 183 15.05 1.64 7.41
N VAL A 184 15.04 0.35 7.05
CA VAL A 184 16.26 -0.35 6.58
C VAL A 184 16.80 0.27 5.29
N HIS A 185 15.93 0.63 4.36
CA HIS A 185 16.33 1.28 3.10
C HIS A 185 16.93 2.66 3.33
N VAL A 186 16.29 3.48 4.17
CA VAL A 186 16.76 4.82 4.52
C VAL A 186 18.12 4.73 5.22
N ARG A 187 18.30 3.79 6.15
CA ARG A 187 19.58 3.63 6.84
C ARG A 187 20.72 3.28 5.88
N ALA A 188 20.46 2.40 4.92
CA ALA A 188 21.44 2.09 3.86
C ALA A 188 21.70 3.31 2.96
N PHE A 189 20.67 4.07 2.63
CA PHE A 189 20.74 5.27 1.81
C PHE A 189 21.64 6.35 2.43
N LEU A 190 21.54 6.55 3.75
CA LEU A 190 22.31 7.55 4.50
C LEU A 190 23.82 7.25 4.60
N GLN A 191 24.27 6.04 4.25
CA GLN A 191 25.72 5.75 4.18
C GLN A 191 26.42 6.58 3.11
N ASN A 192 25.70 6.96 2.05
CA ASN A 192 26.28 7.73 0.97
C ASN A 192 26.49 9.20 1.41
N PRO A 193 27.74 9.72 1.39
CA PRO A 193 28.01 11.10 1.82
C PRO A 193 27.26 12.15 0.98
N PHE A 194 26.98 11.87 -0.30
CA PHE A 194 26.19 12.77 -1.15
C PHE A 194 24.73 12.88 -0.69
N VAL A 195 24.19 11.80 -0.09
CA VAL A 195 22.83 11.82 0.47
C VAL A 195 22.78 12.70 1.71
N ARG A 196 23.76 12.56 2.61
CA ARG A 196 23.85 13.40 3.82
C ARG A 196 24.05 14.87 3.47
N GLU A 197 24.94 15.15 2.52
CA GLU A 197 25.17 16.52 2.07
C GLU A 197 23.94 17.12 1.39
N TYR A 198 23.28 16.37 0.50
CA TYR A 198 22.01 16.78 -0.08
C TYR A 198 20.98 17.11 1.01
N TRP A 199 20.89 16.25 2.03
CA TRP A 199 19.96 16.42 3.13
C TRP A 199 20.20 17.75 3.84
N GLU A 200 21.45 18.06 4.20
CA GLU A 200 21.78 19.34 4.84
C GLU A 200 21.48 20.54 3.95
N VAL A 201 21.89 20.50 2.68
CA VAL A 201 21.72 21.63 1.76
C VAL A 201 20.25 21.96 1.49
N THR A 202 19.38 20.95 1.50
CA THR A 202 17.93 21.11 1.23
C THR A 202 17.08 21.23 2.49
N ARG A 203 17.69 21.43 3.66
CA ARG A 203 16.98 21.49 4.95
C ARG A 203 15.86 22.52 4.98
N ALA A 204 16.06 23.69 4.37
CA ALA A 204 15.06 24.75 4.33
C ALA A 204 13.77 24.34 3.62
N GLU A 205 13.85 23.49 2.58
CA GLU A 205 12.69 22.99 1.84
C GLU A 205 11.76 22.17 2.75
N ARG A 206 12.32 21.47 3.74
CA ARG A 206 11.58 20.54 4.60
C ARG A 206 10.93 21.20 5.83
N VAL A 207 11.36 22.40 6.21
CA VAL A 207 10.82 23.13 7.38
C VAL A 207 9.33 23.46 7.21
N GLY A 208 8.87 23.65 5.96
CA GLY A 208 7.49 24.00 5.65
C GLY A 208 6.53 22.83 5.47
N LEU A 209 6.99 21.57 5.64
CA LEU A 209 6.16 20.40 5.40
C LEU A 209 5.06 20.30 6.47
N ALA A 210 3.84 19.92 6.04
CA ALA A 210 2.75 19.63 6.96
C ALA A 210 3.12 18.40 7.81
N ALA A 211 3.03 18.53 9.14
CA ALA A 211 3.54 17.53 10.09
C ALA A 211 2.91 16.13 9.93
N ASP A 212 1.67 16.06 9.42
CA ASP A 212 0.94 14.81 9.17
C ASP A 212 1.13 14.27 7.75
N SER A 213 1.88 14.98 6.89
CA SER A 213 2.15 14.54 5.53
C SER A 213 3.06 13.31 5.52
N PRO A 214 2.94 12.44 4.49
CA PRO A 214 3.84 11.31 4.36
C PRO A 214 5.31 11.72 4.27
N GLU A 215 5.58 12.82 3.56
CA GLU A 215 6.93 13.37 3.38
C GLU A 215 7.55 13.80 4.71
N ALA A 216 6.80 14.52 5.56
CA ALA A 216 7.27 14.95 6.87
C ALA A 216 7.62 13.77 7.79
N ARG A 217 6.85 12.68 7.75
CA ARG A 217 7.13 11.48 8.53
C ARG A 217 8.43 10.82 8.10
N VAL A 218 8.64 10.63 6.79
CA VAL A 218 9.89 10.06 6.27
C VAL A 218 11.07 11.00 6.53
N ALA A 219 10.89 12.32 6.38
CA ALA A 219 11.91 13.30 6.70
C ALA A 219 12.33 13.23 8.18
N SER A 220 11.37 13.14 9.10
CA SER A 220 11.66 12.99 10.52
C SER A 220 12.40 11.71 10.86
N MET A 221 12.14 10.61 10.14
CA MET A 221 12.92 9.38 10.28
C MET A 221 14.37 9.60 9.85
N ILE A 222 14.59 10.25 8.69
CA ILE A 222 15.93 10.56 8.18
C ILE A 222 16.68 11.49 9.14
N ASP A 223 16.04 12.54 9.64
CA ASP A 223 16.62 13.48 10.61
C ASP A 223 17.05 12.77 11.90
N SER A 224 16.24 11.82 12.38
CA SER A 224 16.56 11.03 13.58
C SER A 224 17.75 10.11 13.32
N LEU A 225 17.75 9.40 12.18
CA LEU A 225 18.84 8.50 11.80
C LEU A 225 20.17 9.24 11.56
N LEU A 226 20.13 10.46 11.01
CA LEU A 226 21.32 11.29 10.85
C LEU A 226 21.88 11.73 12.19
N ARG A 227 21.02 12.15 13.11
CA ARG A 227 21.44 12.48 14.48
C ARG A 227 22.09 11.28 15.16
N ASP A 228 21.46 10.11 15.08
CA ASP A 228 22.00 8.88 15.65
C ASP A 228 23.37 8.53 15.03
N LEU A 229 23.55 8.77 13.73
CA LEU A 229 24.82 8.51 13.03
C LEU A 229 25.92 9.47 13.48
N GLU A 230 25.60 10.76 13.67
CA GLU A 230 26.53 11.77 14.17
C GLU A 230 26.94 11.54 15.63
N GLU A 231 26.01 11.05 16.46
CA GLU A 231 26.24 10.75 17.87
C GLU A 231 26.94 9.39 18.09
N SER A 232 26.92 8.50 17.10
CA SER A 232 27.57 7.20 17.21
C SER A 232 29.10 7.31 17.12
N GLU A 233 29.81 6.85 18.16
CA GLU A 233 31.28 6.73 18.16
C GLU A 233 31.78 5.52 17.34
N THR A 234 30.90 4.86 16.57
CA THR A 234 31.17 3.60 15.88
C THR A 234 31.20 3.77 14.36
N ASP A 235 32.24 3.25 13.71
CA ASP A 235 32.33 3.16 12.25
C ASP A 235 31.30 2.17 11.64
N GLU A 236 30.61 1.40 12.50
CA GLU A 236 29.65 0.37 12.12
C GLU A 236 28.22 0.93 11.98
N TRP A 237 27.87 1.38 10.78
CA TRP A 237 26.54 1.93 10.47
C TRP A 237 25.36 1.00 10.77
N TRP A 238 25.58 -0.32 10.91
CA TRP A 238 24.52 -1.26 11.21
C TRP A 238 24.07 -1.25 12.67
N VAL A 239 24.77 -0.54 13.55
CA VAL A 239 24.45 -0.35 14.97
C VAL A 239 23.63 0.92 15.20
N VAL A 240 23.59 1.82 14.22
CA VAL A 240 22.96 3.15 14.33
C VAL A 240 21.44 3.08 14.14
N GLY A 241 20.72 3.74 15.05
CA GLY A 241 19.26 3.84 15.05
C GLY A 241 18.56 2.62 15.64
N GLN A 242 17.61 2.85 16.55
CA GLN A 242 16.69 1.81 16.97
C GLN A 242 15.65 1.60 15.85
N PRO A 243 15.39 0.35 15.40
CA PRO A 243 14.25 0.11 14.53
C PRO A 243 12.98 0.59 15.24
N PRO A 244 11.99 1.14 14.52
CA PRO A 244 10.73 1.52 15.14
C PRO A 244 10.19 0.31 15.92
N GLY A 245 10.14 0.46 17.25
CA GLY A 245 9.71 -0.58 18.15
C GLY A 245 8.20 -0.81 18.01
N GLU A 246 7.77 -2.02 18.36
CA GLU A 246 6.41 -2.53 18.48
C GLU A 246 5.47 -1.73 19.43
N GLN A 247 5.80 -0.47 19.74
CA GLN A 247 5.08 0.43 20.62
C GLN A 247 4.54 1.60 19.79
N ASP A 248 3.51 1.35 18.98
CA ASP A 248 2.50 2.33 18.51
C ASP A 248 1.57 1.65 17.46
N PHE A 249 0.94 0.55 17.88
CA PHE A 249 -0.25 -0.02 17.22
C PHE A 249 -1.46 0.10 18.15
#